data_AF-A0AA47MNC7-F1
#
_entry.id   AF-A0AA47MNC7-F1
#
_cell.length_a   1.000
_cell.length_b   1.000
_cell.length_c   1.000
_cell.angle_alpha   90.00
_cell.angle_beta   90.00
_cell.angle_gamma   90.00
#
_symmetry.space_group_name_H-M   'P 1'
#
loop_
_entity.id
_entity.type
_entity.pdbx_description
1 polymer ?
#
loop_
_entity_poly.entity_id
_entity_poly.type
_entity_poly.pdbx_seq_one_letter_code
_entity_poly.pdbx_strand_id
1 'polypeptide(L)'
;MQSFEQTIELRTDDAVDLLHYLEQYTRGQPKQLVRSCQHMTDGIGYATAKALLQEHFGNEHVIASAYMDKIFAWPAIKSEDGKALQAYSLFLRGCHNAMKDVYNLSDLNTSANMVSVIKKLPYKLRQVASEGM
;
A
#
# COMPACT_ATOMS: atom_id res chain seq x y z
N MET A 1 3.30 -2.18 9.24
CA MET A 1 3.35 -2.36 10.71
C MET A 1 4.57 -3.17 11.13
N GLN A 2 4.77 -4.38 10.58
CA GLN A 2 5.82 -5.33 11.00
C GLN A 2 7.23 -4.75 11.20
N SER A 3 7.73 -3.93 10.25
CA SER A 3 9.06 -3.32 10.38
C SER A 3 9.17 -2.34 11.57
N PHE A 4 8.09 -1.61 11.88
CA PHE A 4 8.04 -0.72 13.04
C PHE A 4 8.09 -1.52 14.34
N GLU A 5 7.29 -2.58 14.44
CA GLU A 5 7.24 -3.46 15.61
C GLU A 5 8.61 -4.07 15.91
N GLN A 6 9.28 -4.59 14.87
CA GLN A 6 10.60 -5.20 15.01
C GLN A 6 11.72 -4.20 15.36
N THR A 7 11.60 -2.96 14.89
CA THR A 7 12.71 -1.99 15.01
C THR A 7 12.57 -1.06 16.20
N ILE A 8 11.33 -0.75 16.62
CA ILE A 8 11.02 0.25 17.64
C ILE A 8 10.37 -0.41 18.86
N GLU A 9 9.29 -1.17 18.66
CA GLU A 9 8.52 -1.77 19.77
C GLU A 9 9.33 -2.81 20.55
N LEU A 10 10.29 -3.49 19.92
CA LEU A 10 11.22 -4.38 20.62
C LEU A 10 12.32 -3.67 21.43
N ARG A 11 12.44 -2.33 21.32
CA ARG A 11 13.55 -1.57 21.91
C ARG A 11 13.13 -0.65 23.05
N THR A 12 11.82 -0.44 23.24
CA THR A 12 11.28 0.38 24.33
C THR A 12 9.87 -0.07 24.68
N ASP A 13 9.59 -0.12 25.98
CA ASP A 13 8.26 -0.41 26.54
C ASP A 13 7.50 0.89 26.89
N ASP A 14 8.09 2.06 26.65
CA ASP A 14 7.45 3.35 26.92
C ASP A 14 6.38 3.65 25.86
N ALA A 15 5.12 3.56 26.27
CA ALA A 15 3.97 3.76 25.40
C ALA A 15 3.84 5.18 24.85
N VAL A 16 4.38 6.20 25.53
CA VAL A 16 4.36 7.60 25.08
C VAL A 16 5.37 7.77 23.95
N ASP A 17 6.58 7.25 24.13
CA ASP A 17 7.61 7.25 23.09
C ASP A 17 7.17 6.42 21.87
N LEU A 18 6.57 5.24 22.09
CA LEU A 18 6.03 4.42 21.00
C LEU A 18 4.97 5.16 20.19
N LEU A 19 4.05 5.87 20.85
CA LEU A 19 3.05 6.68 20.17
C LEU A 19 3.69 7.84 19.39
N HIS A 20 4.71 8.49 19.95
CA HIS A 20 5.44 9.56 19.27
C HIS A 20 6.17 9.03 18.02
N TYR A 21 6.90 7.92 18.13
CA TYR A 21 7.55 7.30 16.98
C TYR A 21 6.53 6.84 15.93
N LEU A 22 5.41 6.26 16.35
CA LEU A 22 4.35 5.86 15.43
C LEU A 22 3.81 7.06 14.64
N GLU A 23 3.70 8.24 15.26
CA GLU A 23 3.33 9.49 14.57
C GLU A 23 4.41 9.94 13.56
N GLN A 24 5.69 9.76 13.88
CA GLN A 24 6.80 10.15 13.01
C GLN A 24 6.91 9.26 11.75
N TYR A 25 6.68 7.95 11.91
CA TYR A 25 6.79 6.98 10.81
C TYR A 25 5.51 6.84 9.97
N THR A 26 4.42 7.50 10.35
CA THR A 26 3.19 7.57 9.56
C THR A 26 3.10 8.86 8.75
N ARG A 27 2.31 8.84 7.67
CA ARG A 27 2.05 10.01 6.80
C ARG A 27 0.59 10.02 6.36
N GLY A 28 0.08 11.18 5.95
CA GLY A 28 -1.30 11.32 5.46
C GLY A 28 -2.36 10.98 6.51
N GLN A 29 -3.41 10.27 6.09
CA GLN A 29 -4.52 9.86 6.95
C GLN A 29 -4.09 8.98 8.14
N PRO A 30 -3.22 7.95 7.99
CA PRO A 30 -2.66 7.21 9.11
C PRO A 30 -2.04 8.10 10.20
N LYS A 31 -1.31 9.16 9.81
CA LYS A 31 -0.70 10.09 10.78
C LYS A 31 -1.75 10.90 11.54
N GLN A 32 -2.80 11.36 10.84
CA GLN A 32 -3.90 12.09 11.48
C GLN A 32 -4.63 11.19 12.49
N LEU A 33 -4.80 9.91 12.16
CA LEU A 33 -5.37 8.92 13.06
C LEU A 33 -4.49 8.70 14.29
N VAL A 34 -3.17 8.58 14.14
CA VAL A 34 -2.27 8.45 15.30
C VAL A 34 -2.32 9.70 16.19
N ARG A 35 -2.40 10.90 15.60
CA ARG A 35 -2.50 12.17 16.34
C ARG A 35 -3.76 12.27 17.18
N SER A 36 -4.88 11.69 16.74
CA SER A 36 -6.12 11.74 17.52
C SER A 36 -6.00 10.99 18.85
N CYS A 37 -5.04 10.07 18.97
CA CYS A 37 -4.77 9.30 20.18
C CYS A 37 -3.79 9.99 21.16
N GLN A 38 -3.19 11.14 20.81
CA GLN A 38 -2.13 11.77 21.63
C GLN A 38 -2.58 12.31 22.99
N HIS A 39 -3.87 12.61 23.14
CA HIS A 39 -4.42 13.18 24.37
C HIS A 39 -5.09 12.11 25.26
N MET A 40 -4.98 10.83 24.88
CA MET A 40 -5.50 9.73 25.67
C MET A 40 -4.61 9.49 26.88
N THR A 41 -5.18 9.01 27.98
CA THR A 41 -4.46 8.70 29.22
C THR A 41 -3.24 7.82 28.97
N ASP A 42 -2.16 8.08 29.71
CA ASP A 42 -0.86 7.43 29.60
C ASP A 42 -0.99 5.90 29.44
N GLY A 43 -0.35 5.36 28.39
CA GLY A 43 -0.37 3.93 28.07
C GLY A 43 -1.45 3.49 27.08
N ILE A 44 -2.61 4.15 27.03
CA ILE A 44 -3.74 3.71 26.18
C ILE A 44 -3.57 4.18 24.73
N GLY A 45 -3.04 5.39 24.53
CA GLY A 45 -2.98 6.04 23.22
C GLY A 45 -2.25 5.20 22.15
N TYR A 46 -1.13 4.56 22.49
CA TYR A 46 -0.41 3.69 21.54
C TYR A 46 -1.24 2.48 21.11
N ALA A 47 -1.80 1.75 22.08
CA ALA A 47 -2.61 0.56 21.80
C ALA A 47 -3.84 0.92 20.94
N THR A 48 -4.52 2.02 21.25
CA THR A 48 -5.64 2.52 20.44
C THR A 48 -5.20 2.91 19.03
N ALA A 49 -4.11 3.67 18.89
CA ALA A 49 -3.60 4.06 17.57
C ALA A 49 -3.26 2.84 16.71
N LYS A 50 -2.61 1.82 17.30
CA LYS A 50 -2.25 0.56 16.61
C LYS A 50 -3.49 -0.22 16.16
N ALA A 51 -4.49 -0.33 17.04
CA ALA A 51 -5.75 -1.00 16.72
C ALA A 51 -6.49 -0.29 15.57
N LEU A 52 -6.63 1.04 15.64
CA LEU A 52 -7.28 1.84 14.61
C LEU A 52 -6.53 1.79 13.27
N LEU A 53 -5.19 1.79 13.30
CA LEU A 53 -4.39 1.60 12.08
C LEU A 53 -4.65 0.25 11.43
N GLN A 54 -4.75 -0.82 12.23
CA GLN A 54 -5.05 -2.15 11.72
C GLN A 54 -6.47 -2.24 11.16
N GLU A 55 -7.45 -1.66 11.86
CA GLU A 55 -8.85 -1.62 11.43
C GLU A 55 -9.03 -0.90 10.09
N HIS A 56 -8.44 0.31 9.96
CA HIS A 56 -8.66 1.17 8.81
C HIS A 56 -7.72 0.91 7.63
N PHE A 57 -6.52 0.35 7.87
CA PHE A 57 -5.49 0.23 6.83
C PHE A 57 -4.81 -1.14 6.77
N GLY A 58 -5.04 -2.01 7.76
CA GLY A 58 -4.39 -3.31 7.87
C GLY A 58 -5.23 -4.49 7.37
N ASN A 59 -6.52 -4.28 7.07
CA ASN A 59 -7.37 -5.33 6.53
C ASN A 59 -6.97 -5.68 5.08
N GLU A 60 -6.89 -6.99 4.80
CA GLU A 60 -6.49 -7.53 3.51
C GLU A 60 -7.30 -6.98 2.32
N HIS A 61 -8.62 -6.85 2.47
CA HIS A 61 -9.50 -6.29 1.45
C HIS A 61 -9.18 -4.80 1.21
N VAL A 62 -8.92 -4.04 2.26
CA VAL A 62 -8.54 -2.62 2.15
C VAL A 62 -7.21 -2.48 1.42
N ILE A 63 -6.23 -3.33 1.75
CA ILE A 63 -4.93 -3.36 1.09
C ILE A 63 -5.09 -3.71 -0.40
N ALA A 64 -5.83 -4.78 -0.71
CA ALA A 64 -6.07 -5.21 -2.08
C ALA A 64 -6.79 -4.13 -2.91
N SER A 65 -7.84 -3.51 -2.34
CA SER A 65 -8.55 -2.38 -2.97
C SER A 65 -7.61 -1.23 -3.26
N ALA A 66 -6.77 -0.81 -2.31
CA ALA A 66 -5.84 0.29 -2.51
C ALA A 66 -4.83 0.03 -3.65
N TYR A 67 -4.38 -1.22 -3.81
CA TYR A 67 -3.56 -1.61 -4.97
C TYR A 67 -4.35 -1.51 -6.28
N MET A 68 -5.56 -2.09 -6.32
CA MET A 68 -6.43 -2.06 -7.51
C MET A 68 -6.80 -0.63 -7.92
N ASP A 69 -7.22 0.20 -6.97
CA ASP A 69 -7.58 1.60 -7.17
C ASP A 69 -6.42 2.37 -7.79
N LYS A 70 -5.19 2.14 -7.29
CA LYS A 70 -3.98 2.78 -7.82
C LYS A 70 -3.65 2.30 -9.24
N ILE A 71 -3.86 1.02 -9.57
CA ILE A 71 -3.71 0.52 -10.95
C ILE A 71 -4.75 1.16 -11.87
N PHE A 72 -6.01 1.18 -11.46
CA PHE A 72 -7.10 1.70 -12.28
C PHE A 72 -7.03 3.21 -12.47
N ALA A 73 -6.59 3.95 -11.45
CA ALA A 73 -6.33 5.38 -11.54
C ALA A 73 -5.02 5.73 -12.25
N TRP A 74 -4.16 4.75 -12.55
CA TRP A 74 -2.87 5.02 -13.20
C TRP A 74 -3.08 5.69 -14.56
N PRO A 75 -2.37 6.78 -14.89
CA PRO A 75 -2.53 7.45 -16.18
C PRO A 75 -2.01 6.58 -17.33
N ALA A 76 -2.55 6.79 -18.54
CA ALA A 76 -2.00 6.14 -19.73
C ALA A 76 -0.57 6.65 -19.99
N ILE A 77 0.36 5.72 -20.18
CA ILE A 77 1.78 6.03 -20.32
C ILE A 77 2.09 6.31 -21.80
N LYS A 78 2.78 7.43 -22.05
CA LYS A 78 3.25 7.82 -23.40
C LYS A 78 4.50 7.04 -23.78
N SER A 79 4.73 6.86 -25.08
CA SER A 79 5.85 6.07 -25.59
C SER A 79 7.23 6.65 -25.23
N GLU A 80 7.31 7.96 -25.12
CA GLU A 80 8.51 8.72 -24.78
C GLU A 80 8.77 8.85 -23.27
N ASP A 81 7.78 8.49 -22.43
CA ASP A 81 7.88 8.64 -20.97
C ASP A 81 8.42 7.37 -20.30
N GLY A 82 9.71 7.12 -20.50
CA GLY A 82 10.40 5.98 -19.90
C GLY A 82 10.38 5.98 -18.36
N LYS A 83 10.29 7.16 -17.72
CA LYS A 83 10.21 7.27 -16.25
C LYS A 83 8.86 6.79 -15.73
N ALA A 84 7.76 7.20 -16.37
CA ALA A 84 6.43 6.71 -16.02
C ALA A 84 6.30 5.21 -16.25
N LEU A 85 6.88 4.68 -17.33
CA LEU A 85 6.92 3.24 -17.59
C LEU A 85 7.69 2.48 -16.51
N GLN A 86 8.87 2.98 -16.11
CA GLN A 86 9.65 2.39 -15.04
C GLN A 86 8.88 2.39 -13.70
N ALA A 87 8.28 3.52 -13.33
CA ALA A 87 7.50 3.63 -12.11
C ALA A 87 6.31 2.66 -12.09
N TYR A 88 5.63 2.50 -13.23
CA TYR A 88 4.55 1.52 -13.36
C TYR A 88 5.05 0.09 -13.24
N SER A 89 6.17 -0.26 -13.88
CA SER A 89 6.77 -1.59 -13.78
C SER A 89 7.17 -1.96 -12.34
N LEU A 90 7.73 -0.98 -11.60
CA LEU A 90 8.09 -1.16 -10.20
C LEU A 90 6.84 -1.36 -9.34
N PHE A 91 5.78 -0.62 -9.64
CA PHE A 91 4.51 -0.76 -8.94
C PHE A 91 3.87 -2.13 -9.18
N LEU A 92 3.82 -2.61 -10.43
CA LEU A 92 3.33 -3.96 -10.76
C LEU A 92 4.17 -5.06 -10.11
N ARG A 93 5.50 -4.87 -10.02
CA ARG A 93 6.36 -5.77 -9.24
C ARG A 93 5.97 -5.79 -7.76
N GLY A 94 5.65 -4.63 -7.20
CA GLY A 94 5.09 -4.50 -5.85
C GLY A 94 3.79 -5.29 -5.67
N CYS A 95 2.85 -5.15 -6.60
CA CYS A 95 1.59 -5.92 -6.61
C CYS A 95 1.86 -7.44 -6.60
N HIS A 96 2.72 -7.91 -7.52
CA HIS A 96 3.08 -9.33 -7.59
C HIS A 96 3.71 -9.85 -6.29
N ASN A 97 4.55 -9.05 -5.64
CA ASN A 97 5.13 -9.44 -4.35
C ASN A 97 4.07 -9.48 -3.24
N ALA A 98 3.18 -8.47 -3.19
CA ALA A 98 2.12 -8.39 -2.20
C ALA A 98 1.09 -9.52 -2.34
N MET A 99 0.83 -10.03 -3.55
CA MET A 99 -0.06 -11.18 -3.78
C MET A 99 0.34 -12.45 -3.03
N LYS A 100 1.60 -12.58 -2.60
CA LYS A 100 2.06 -13.73 -1.80
C LYS A 100 1.44 -13.77 -0.41
N ASP A 101 1.16 -12.58 0.13
CA ASP A 101 0.69 -12.39 1.51
C ASP A 101 -0.74 -11.83 1.57
N VAL A 102 -1.24 -11.27 0.45
CA VAL A 102 -2.59 -10.70 0.27
C VAL A 102 -3.33 -11.53 -0.78
N TYR A 103 -4.00 -12.59 -0.35
CA TYR A 103 -4.80 -13.50 -1.17
C TYR A 103 -5.83 -12.78 -2.03
N ASN A 104 -6.56 -11.81 -1.48
CA ASN A 104 -7.55 -11.01 -2.21
C ASN A 104 -6.95 -10.19 -3.37
N LEU A 105 -5.63 -9.93 -3.39
CA LEU A 105 -5.00 -9.20 -4.49
C LEU A 105 -4.82 -10.08 -5.74
N SER A 106 -4.96 -11.40 -5.62
CA SER A 106 -4.86 -12.33 -6.74
C SER A 106 -5.94 -12.09 -7.83
N ASP A 107 -7.05 -11.43 -7.46
CA ASP A 107 -8.11 -10.97 -8.39
C ASP A 107 -7.59 -10.02 -9.48
N LEU A 108 -6.46 -9.35 -9.25
CA LEU A 108 -5.81 -8.53 -10.28
C LEU A 108 -5.39 -9.36 -11.52
N ASN A 109 -5.15 -10.67 -11.36
CA ASN A 109 -4.75 -11.56 -12.46
C ASN A 109 -5.93 -12.07 -13.29
N THR A 110 -7.17 -11.70 -12.96
CA THR A 110 -8.31 -12.01 -13.82
C THR A 110 -8.16 -11.33 -15.18
N SER A 111 -8.68 -11.97 -16.24
CA SER A 111 -8.56 -11.45 -17.61
C SER A 111 -9.07 -10.00 -17.74
N ALA A 112 -10.19 -9.67 -17.11
CA ALA A 112 -10.75 -8.32 -17.12
C ALA A 112 -9.82 -7.26 -16.50
N ASN A 113 -9.18 -7.59 -15.37
CA ASN A 113 -8.26 -6.69 -14.67
C ASN A 113 -6.93 -6.58 -15.41
N MET A 114 -6.43 -7.68 -15.97
CA MET A 114 -5.21 -7.69 -16.79
C MET A 114 -5.35 -6.83 -18.05
N VAL A 115 -6.52 -6.83 -18.70
CA VAL A 115 -6.80 -5.90 -19.81
C VAL A 115 -6.68 -4.45 -19.34
N SER A 116 -7.17 -4.12 -18.15
CA SER A 116 -7.05 -2.76 -17.57
C SER A 116 -5.60 -2.39 -17.27
N VAL A 117 -4.79 -3.34 -16.79
CA VAL A 117 -3.35 -3.18 -16.57
C VAL A 117 -2.63 -2.89 -17.89
N ILE A 118 -2.89 -3.68 -18.93
CA ILE A 118 -2.26 -3.55 -20.24
C ILE A 118 -2.64 -2.21 -20.90
N LYS A 119 -3.88 -1.76 -20.76
CA LYS A 119 -4.34 -0.48 -21.32
C LYS A 119 -3.52 0.73 -20.84
N LYS A 120 -2.84 0.64 -19.70
CA LYS A 120 -1.96 1.71 -19.19
C LYS A 120 -0.63 1.80 -19.94
N LEU A 121 -0.20 0.73 -20.59
CA LEU A 121 1.07 0.68 -21.32
C LEU A 121 1.03 1.52 -22.61
N PRO A 122 2.19 1.97 -23.10
CA PRO A 122 2.34 2.55 -24.43
C PRO A 122 1.85 1.61 -25.53
N TYR A 123 1.32 2.17 -26.63
CA TYR A 123 0.67 1.41 -27.71
C TYR A 123 1.48 0.21 -28.22
N LYS A 124 2.78 0.40 -28.48
CA LYS A 124 3.66 -0.67 -28.99
C LYS A 124 3.77 -1.84 -28.01
N LEU A 125 3.80 -1.57 -26.70
CA LEU A 125 3.87 -2.61 -25.67
C LEU A 125 2.53 -3.32 -25.47
N ARG A 126 1.40 -2.63 -25.74
CA ARG A 126 0.09 -3.26 -25.68
C ARG A 126 -0.07 -4.35 -26.72
N GLN A 127 0.41 -4.12 -27.95
CA GLN A 127 0.33 -5.11 -29.02
C GLN A 127 1.06 -6.40 -28.64
N VAL A 128 2.30 -6.27 -28.17
CA VAL A 128 3.12 -7.41 -27.72
C VAL A 128 2.47 -8.15 -26.55
N ALA A 129 1.89 -7.42 -25.58
CA ALA A 129 1.27 -8.03 -24.41
C ALA A 129 -0.04 -8.76 -24.75
N SER A 130 -0.81 -8.28 -25.73
CA SER A 130 -2.05 -8.90 -26.17
C SER A 130 -1.85 -10.15 -27.03
N GLU A 131 -0.67 -10.31 -27.66
CA GLU A 131 -0.32 -11.49 -28.45
C GLU A 131 0.10 -12.69 -27.59
N GLY A 132 0.44 -12.46 -26.32
CA GLY A 132 0.86 -13.50 -25.37
C GLY A 132 -0.19 -13.93 -24.34
N MET A 133 -1.42 -13.39 -24.42
CA MET A 133 -2.59 -13.79 -23.61
C MET A 133 -3.51 -14.71 -24.42
#